data_AF-A0A7C6KUU7-F1
#
_entry.id   AF-A0A7C6KUU7-F1
#
_cell.length_a   1.000
_cell.length_b   1.000
_cell.length_c   1.000
_cell.angle_alpha   90.00
_cell.angle_beta   90.00
_cell.angle_gamma   90.00
#
_symmetry.space_group_name_H-M   'P 1'
#
loop_
_entity.id
_entity.type
_entity.pdbx_description
1 polymer ?
#
loop_
_entity_poly.entity_id
_entity_poly.type
_entity_poly.pdbx_seq_one_letter_code
_entity_poly.pdbx_strand_id
1 'polypeptide(L)'
;MNILVFIWANLDKIAVKLRNLQRGEILEAEEMFLEGQTGSSVMSYEPNPIIGERIAGLARLLRSNALAVLGHVFLWHERDISYSSVERVIILLKTG
;
A
#
# COMPACT_ATOMS: atom_id res chain seq x y z
N MET A 1 -1.98 0.28 -14.55
CA MET A 1 -2.62 0.50 -13.22
C MET A 1 -3.33 -0.74 -12.69
N ASN A 2 -4.31 -1.31 -13.42
CA ASN A 2 -5.14 -2.41 -12.91
C ASN A 2 -4.36 -3.66 -12.46
N ILE A 3 -3.35 -4.10 -13.21
CA ILE A 3 -2.49 -5.23 -12.81
C ILE A 3 -1.79 -4.96 -11.47
N LEU A 4 -1.28 -3.74 -11.28
CA LEU A 4 -0.63 -3.32 -10.03
C LEU A 4 -1.64 -3.36 -8.87
N VAL A 5 -2.88 -2.90 -9.08
CA VAL A 5 -3.94 -2.99 -8.07
C VAL A 5 -4.21 -4.43 -7.64
N PHE A 6 -4.29 -5.37 -8.60
CA PHE A 6 -4.50 -6.77 -8.26
C PHE A 6 -3.33 -7.38 -7.48
N ILE A 7 -2.09 -7.06 -7.86
CA ILE A 7 -0.90 -7.49 -7.10
C ILE A 7 -0.98 -6.97 -5.67
N TRP A 8 -1.22 -5.67 -5.49
CA TRP A 8 -1.30 -5.05 -4.17
C TRP A 8 -2.50 -5.50 -3.35
N ALA A 9 -3.63 -5.83 -3.97
CA ALA A 9 -4.78 -6.42 -3.28
C ALA A 9 -4.44 -7.82 -2.71
N ASN A 10 -3.66 -8.62 -3.45
CA ASN A 10 -3.18 -9.91 -2.94
C ASN A 10 -2.16 -9.73 -1.81
N LEU A 11 -1.25 -8.77 -1.93
CA LEU A 11 -0.32 -8.43 -0.86
C LEU A 11 -1.04 -7.92 0.41
N ASP A 12 -2.09 -7.11 0.26
CA ASP A 12 -2.93 -6.65 1.36
C ASP A 12 -3.61 -7.82 2.08
N LYS A 13 -4.14 -8.79 1.31
CA LYS A 13 -4.71 -10.02 1.87
C LYS A 13 -3.69 -10.82 2.68
N ILE A 14 -2.48 -10.98 2.17
CA ILE A 14 -1.38 -11.67 2.87
C ILE A 14 -0.98 -10.90 4.13
N ALA A 15 -0.80 -9.59 4.02
CA ALA A 15 -0.46 -8.71 5.13
C ALA A 15 -1.51 -8.76 6.26
N VAL A 16 -2.80 -8.74 5.91
CA VAL A 16 -3.88 -8.90 6.89
C VAL A 16 -3.80 -10.27 7.58
N LYS A 17 -3.48 -11.35 6.85
CA LYS A 17 -3.33 -12.66 7.47
C LYS A 17 -2.14 -12.69 8.43
N LEU A 18 -0.97 -12.17 8.03
CA LEU A 18 0.22 -12.10 8.88
C LEU A 18 -0.04 -11.30 10.16
N ARG A 19 -0.66 -10.12 10.03
CA ARG A 19 -1.07 -9.29 11.19
C ARG A 19 -2.00 -10.02 12.14
N ASN A 20 -2.93 -10.83 11.62
CA ASN A 20 -3.82 -11.63 12.47
C ASN A 20 -3.06 -12.74 13.20
N LEU A 21 -2.09 -13.39 12.55
CA LEU A 21 -1.28 -14.43 13.17
C LEU A 21 -0.35 -13.89 14.27
N GLN A 22 0.07 -12.62 14.16
CA GLN A 22 0.91 -11.92 15.14
C GLN A 22 0.13 -11.35 16.34
N ARG A 23 -1.20 -11.47 16.37
CA ARG A 23 -2.00 -11.02 17.52
C ARG A 23 -1.57 -11.78 18.78
N GLY A 24 -1.46 -11.09 19.90
CA GLY A 24 -0.91 -11.63 21.16
C GLY A 24 -1.61 -12.89 21.68
N GLU A 25 -2.89 -13.07 21.36
CA GLU A 25 -3.67 -14.25 21.71
C GLU A 25 -3.50 -15.44 20.76
N ILE A 26 -2.85 -15.24 19.60
CA ILE A 26 -2.59 -16.28 18.59
C ILE A 26 -1.08 -16.58 18.53
N LEU A 27 -0.25 -15.56 18.25
CA LEU A 27 1.22 -15.63 18.15
C LEU A 27 1.75 -16.84 17.36
N GLU A 28 1.13 -17.14 16.22
CA GLU A 28 1.55 -18.24 15.32
C GLU A 28 2.64 -17.80 14.33
N ALA A 29 2.74 -16.51 14.05
CA ALA A 29 3.77 -15.93 13.18
C ALA A 29 4.07 -14.50 13.61
N GLU A 30 5.32 -14.06 13.45
CA GLU A 30 5.77 -12.73 13.84
C GLU A 30 6.72 -12.15 12.78
N GLU A 31 6.59 -10.85 12.52
CA GLU A 31 7.59 -10.10 11.75
C GLU A 31 8.92 -10.04 12.50
N MET A 32 10.03 -10.08 11.76
CA MET A 32 11.36 -9.99 12.37
C MET A 32 11.52 -8.66 13.11
N PHE A 33 11.86 -8.74 14.39
CA PHE A 33 12.17 -7.60 15.24
C PHE A 33 13.69 -7.48 15.42
N LEU A 34 14.28 -6.41 14.89
CA LEU A 34 15.73 -6.21 14.91
C LEU A 34 16.20 -5.52 16.19
N GLU A 35 17.45 -5.79 16.59
CA GLU A 35 18.08 -5.08 17.70
C GLU A 35 18.15 -3.58 17.41
N GLY A 36 17.64 -2.75 18.33
CA GLY A 36 17.54 -1.30 18.15
C GLY A 36 16.29 -0.83 17.40
N GLN A 37 15.42 -1.72 16.93
CA GLN A 37 14.10 -1.36 16.41
C GLN A 37 13.18 -0.96 17.57
N THR A 38 12.49 0.17 17.43
CA THR A 38 11.50 0.63 18.41
C THR A 38 10.11 0.21 17.95
N GLY A 39 9.44 -0.62 18.77
CA GLY A 39 8.09 -1.10 18.51
C GLY A 39 7.01 -0.02 18.63
N SER A 40 7.10 0.82 19.67
CA SER A 40 6.25 1.99 19.86
C SER A 40 6.96 3.04 20.74
N SER A 41 6.42 4.26 20.79
CA SER A 41 6.99 5.35 21.62
C SER A 41 6.81 5.13 23.11
N VAL A 42 5.87 4.27 23.52
CA VAL A 42 5.54 4.00 24.93
C VAL A 42 6.14 2.66 25.37
N MET A 43 6.18 1.68 24.47
CA MET A 43 6.69 0.33 24.70
C MET A 43 7.65 -0.04 23.57
N SER A 44 8.94 0.30 23.74
CA SER A 44 9.95 0.12 22.71
C SER A 44 10.23 -1.34 22.36
N TYR A 45 9.97 -2.26 23.29
CA TYR A 45 10.23 -3.69 23.16
C TYR A 45 9.05 -4.50 22.59
N GLU A 46 7.91 -3.86 22.31
CA GLU A 46 6.70 -4.55 21.83
C GLU A 46 6.71 -4.69 20.30
N PRO A 47 6.81 -5.91 19.74
CA PRO A 47 6.96 -6.12 18.31
C PRO A 47 5.62 -5.98 17.57
N ASN A 48 5.42 -4.82 16.94
CA ASN A 48 4.26 -4.55 16.09
C ASN A 48 4.47 -5.02 14.65
N PRO A 49 3.42 -5.50 13.94
CA PRO A 49 3.51 -5.94 12.55
C PRO A 49 3.53 -4.75 11.56
N ILE A 50 4.56 -3.91 11.68
CA ILE A 50 4.69 -2.63 10.99
C ILE A 50 4.79 -2.77 9.46
N ILE A 51 5.37 -3.87 8.96
CA ILE A 51 5.53 -4.10 7.52
C ILE A 51 4.17 -4.45 6.92
N GLY A 52 3.43 -5.36 7.55
CA GLY A 52 2.07 -5.72 7.16
C GLY A 52 1.14 -4.52 7.18
N GLU A 53 1.24 -3.67 8.20
CA GLU A 53 0.48 -2.42 8.29
C GLU A 53 0.80 -1.44 7.16
N ARG A 54 2.08 -1.29 6.85
CA ARG A 54 2.54 -0.45 5.74
C ARG A 54 2.04 -0.96 4.39
N ILE A 55 2.11 -2.27 4.15
CA ILE A 55 1.59 -2.90 2.92
C ILE A 55 0.10 -2.63 2.77
N ALA A 56 -0.69 -2.82 3.84
CA ALA A 56 -2.12 -2.54 3.82
C ALA A 56 -2.43 -1.06 3.53
N GLY A 57 -1.65 -0.14 4.11
CA GLY A 57 -1.76 1.30 3.83
C GLY A 57 -1.47 1.65 2.37
N LEU A 58 -0.36 1.15 1.82
CA LEU A 58 0.02 1.36 0.42
C LEU A 58 -0.98 0.76 -0.56
N ALA A 59 -1.54 -0.42 -0.24
CA ALA A 59 -2.58 -1.04 -1.06
C ALA A 59 -3.86 -0.19 -1.12
N ARG A 60 -4.23 0.49 -0.02
CA ARG A 60 -5.36 1.44 -0.01
C ARG A 60 -5.09 2.65 -0.92
N LEU A 61 -3.90 3.24 -0.84
CA LEU A 61 -3.50 4.36 -1.70
C LEU A 61 -3.52 3.98 -3.19
N LEU A 62 -3.06 2.78 -3.52
CA LEU A 62 -3.05 2.32 -4.90
C LEU A 62 -4.47 2.11 -5.45
N ARG A 63 -5.39 1.56 -4.64
CA ARG A 63 -6.81 1.42 -5.02
C ARG A 63 -7.48 2.78 -5.26
N SER A 64 -7.23 3.78 -4.41
CA SER A 64 -7.78 5.12 -4.63
C SER A 64 -7.22 5.77 -5.89
N ASN A 65 -5.93 5.61 -6.17
CA ASN A 65 -5.32 6.13 -7.39
C ASN A 65 -5.86 5.44 -8.65
N ALA A 66 -6.18 4.15 -8.59
CA ALA A 66 -6.77 3.45 -9.71
C ALA A 66 -8.14 4.01 -10.13
N LEU A 67 -8.95 4.47 -9.16
CA LEU A 67 -10.22 5.16 -9.45
C LEU A 67 -9.98 6.46 -10.21
N ALA A 68 -8.95 7.22 -9.87
CA ALA A 68 -8.60 8.44 -10.61
C ALA A 68 -8.17 8.14 -12.07
N VAL A 69 -7.42 7.06 -12.29
CA VAL A 69 -7.01 6.64 -13.65
C VAL A 69 -8.19 6.23 -14.52
N LEU A 70 -9.28 5.68 -13.96
CA LEU A 70 -10.49 5.37 -14.73
C LEU A 70 -11.13 6.63 -15.35
N GLY A 71 -10.88 7.81 -14.77
CA GLY A 71 -11.32 9.09 -15.31
C GLY A 71 -10.66 9.48 -16.63
N HIS A 72 -9.55 8.83 -17.03
CA HIS A 72 -8.85 9.11 -18.28
C HIS A 72 -9.66 8.73 -19.53
N VAL A 73 -10.80 8.03 -19.39
CA VAL A 73 -11.68 7.65 -20.50
C VAL A 73 -12.48 8.84 -21.04
N PHE A 74 -12.71 9.87 -20.23
CA PHE A 74 -13.57 11.00 -20.56
C PHE A 74 -12.85 12.14 -21.28
N LEU A 75 -11.99 11.81 -22.24
CA LEU A 75 -11.26 12.82 -23.01
C LEU A 75 -12.17 13.47 -24.06
N TRP A 76 -11.94 14.76 -24.33
CA TRP A 76 -12.65 15.47 -25.38
C TRP A 76 -12.07 15.12 -26.76
N HIS A 77 -12.94 14.60 -27.64
CA HIS A 77 -12.62 14.22 -29.02
C HIS A 77 -11.33 13.38 -29.11
N GLU A 78 -10.30 13.88 -29.78
CA GLU A 78 -9.04 13.17 -29.99
C GLU A 78 -8.12 13.21 -28.77
N ARG A 79 -8.13 14.32 -27.99
CA ARG A 79 -7.32 14.50 -26.77
C ARG A 79 -7.61 15.83 -26.06
N ASP A 80 -7.61 15.81 -24.73
CA ASP A 80 -7.38 17.01 -23.89
C ASP A 80 -6.28 16.75 -22.83
N ILE A 81 -5.88 17.76 -22.06
CA ILE A 81 -4.72 17.71 -21.16
C ILE A 81 -5.07 17.24 -19.72
N SER A 82 -6.34 17.03 -19.39
CA SER A 82 -6.79 16.78 -18.00
C SER A 82 -6.15 15.55 -17.36
N TYR A 83 -5.82 14.52 -18.15
CA TYR A 83 -5.17 13.30 -17.67
C TYR A 83 -3.70 13.53 -17.21
N SER A 84 -3.02 14.57 -17.72
CA SER A 84 -1.58 14.81 -17.48
C SER A 84 -1.26 15.15 -16.02
N SER A 85 -2.10 15.94 -15.34
CA SER A 85 -1.89 16.27 -13.93
C SER A 85 -2.07 15.05 -13.03
N VAL A 86 -3.03 14.18 -13.36
CA VAL A 86 -3.31 12.92 -12.66
C VAL A 86 -2.15 11.95 -12.82
N GLU A 87 -1.62 11.79 -14.04
CA GLU A 87 -0.45 10.94 -14.29
C GLU A 87 0.79 11.38 -13.50
N ARG A 88 1.03 12.69 -13.36
CA ARG A 88 2.18 13.20 -12.58
C ARG A 88 2.12 12.87 -11.09
N VAL A 89 0.92 12.75 -10.53
CA VAL A 89 0.73 12.36 -9.13
C VAL A 89 0.85 10.84 -8.96
N ILE A 90 0.28 10.08 -9.89
CA ILE A 90 0.09 8.64 -9.73
C ILE A 90 1.26 7.83 -10.29
N ILE A 91 1.84 8.26 -11.39
CA ILE A 91 2.98 7.62 -12.06
C ILE A 91 4.23 8.42 -11.68
N LEU A 92 4.78 8.13 -10.50
CA LEU A 92 6.10 8.62 -10.08
C LEU A 92 7.23 7.81 -10.76
N LEU A 93 7.15 7.66 -12.08
CA LEU A 93 8.35 7.36 -12.86
C LEU A 93 9.07 8.68 -13.09
N LYS A 94 10.09 8.96 -12.27
CA LYS A 94 11.16 9.86 -12.69
C LYS A 94 11.79 9.26 -13.95
N THR A 95 11.34 9.70 -15.11
CA THR A 95 12.16 9.68 -16.31
C THR A 95 13.09 10.87 -16.24
N GLY A 96 14.35 10.64 -15.86
CA GLY A 96 15.47 11.57 -15.98
C GLY A 96 15.46 12.73 -15.00
#